data_AF-A0AAN7ZKW6-F1
#
_entry.id   AF-A0AAN7ZKW6-F1
#
_cell.length_a   1.000
_cell.length_b   1.000
_cell.length_c   1.000
_cell.angle_alpha   90.00
_cell.angle_beta   90.00
_cell.angle_gamma   90.00
#
_symmetry.space_group_name_H-M   'P 1'
#
loop_
_entity.id
_entity.type
_entity.pdbx_description
1 polymer ?
#
loop_
_entity_poly.entity_id
_entity_poly.type
_entity_poly.pdbx_seq_one_letter_code
_entity_poly.pdbx_strand_id
1 'polypeptide(L)'
;MPKNNTSTGKGNFFISKKEPKAHEKSSQSSSSSGNFFITASEKNKVSGEGPTKRHNTPIKKSTKSKKPFDKKQWRMKKYSKKYKLEEWENKRKKHVLEGYYKEIKDEVSKFDVKKIYEKYGDEEGENDNNLNQDMSLQNSSNVVESRAESTEISSRGKKTKAYKKAKSEFQRIQEEKKRKREEIIAKKSKREEALKQYKAKKLEKYKKLNQKTKKGQPIMKHRMQMLLEQIQKSMS
;
A
#
# COMPACT_ATOMS: atom_id res chain seq x y z
N MET A 1 -36.79 -27.28 21.74
CA MET A 1 -36.15 -27.54 20.44
C MET A 1 -36.16 -26.27 19.60
N PRO A 2 -35.01 -25.66 19.27
CA PRO A 2 -34.96 -24.54 18.34
C PRO A 2 -34.78 -25.03 16.89
N LYS A 3 -35.60 -24.52 15.97
CA LYS A 3 -35.43 -24.71 14.52
C LYS A 3 -34.61 -23.55 13.96
N ASN A 4 -33.47 -23.90 13.37
CA ASN A 4 -32.58 -22.99 12.64
C ASN A 4 -33.11 -22.81 11.22
N ASN A 5 -33.27 -21.56 10.76
CA ASN A 5 -33.45 -21.26 9.34
C ASN A 5 -32.30 -20.37 8.87
N THR A 6 -31.39 -20.97 8.11
CA THR A 6 -30.38 -20.32 7.28
C THR A 6 -31.01 -19.96 5.93
N SER A 7 -31.08 -18.67 5.60
CA SER A 7 -31.41 -18.21 4.25
C SER A 7 -30.21 -17.50 3.65
N THR A 8 -29.60 -18.16 2.66
CA THR A 8 -28.49 -17.71 1.83
C THR A 8 -29.00 -16.80 0.71
N GLY A 9 -29.10 -15.51 0.98
CA GLY A 9 -29.35 -14.49 -0.05
C GLY A 9 -28.08 -14.13 -0.80
N LYS A 10 -27.80 -14.81 -1.92
CA LYS A 10 -26.82 -14.36 -2.93
C LYS A 10 -27.37 -13.10 -3.61
N GLY A 11 -26.95 -11.93 -3.15
CA GLY A 11 -27.26 -10.65 -3.78
C GLY A 11 -26.36 -10.41 -5.01
N ASN A 12 -26.97 -10.43 -6.19
CA ASN A 12 -26.34 -10.06 -7.46
C ASN A 12 -25.85 -8.61 -7.42
N PHE A 13 -24.54 -8.42 -7.52
CA PHE A 13 -23.91 -7.10 -7.58
C PHE A 13 -23.96 -6.58 -9.03
N PHE A 14 -25.11 -6.04 -9.44
CA PHE A 14 -25.26 -5.35 -10.71
C PHE A 14 -24.55 -3.98 -10.65
N ILE A 15 -23.35 -3.91 -11.20
CA ILE A 15 -22.61 -2.65 -11.40
C ILE A 15 -23.23 -1.93 -12.59
N SER A 16 -24.15 -1.00 -12.33
CA SER A 16 -24.64 -0.09 -13.36
C SER A 16 -23.56 0.94 -13.69
N LYS A 17 -22.97 0.84 -14.89
CA LYS A 17 -22.17 1.90 -15.49
C LYS A 17 -23.12 3.06 -15.81
N LYS A 18 -23.10 4.13 -15.00
CA LYS A 18 -23.68 5.42 -15.42
C LYS A 18 -22.69 6.10 -16.36
N GLU A 19 -23.12 6.30 -17.60
CA GLU A 19 -22.45 7.15 -18.57
C GLU A 19 -22.49 8.63 -18.11
N PRO A 20 -21.45 9.42 -18.37
CA PRO A 20 -21.45 10.84 -18.02
C PRO A 20 -22.30 11.65 -19.01
N LYS A 21 -23.32 12.33 -18.49
CA LYS A 21 -24.08 13.36 -19.22
C LYS A 21 -23.17 14.53 -19.60
N ALA A 22 -23.22 14.91 -20.87
CA ALA A 22 -22.58 16.12 -21.39
C ALA A 22 -23.15 17.36 -20.68
N HIS A 23 -22.27 18.21 -20.17
CA HIS A 23 -22.63 19.56 -19.72
C HIS A 23 -22.46 20.52 -20.90
N GLU A 24 -23.59 20.94 -21.46
CA GLU A 24 -23.68 22.14 -22.30
C GLU A 24 -23.21 23.35 -21.49
N LYS A 25 -22.22 24.06 -22.02
CA LYS A 25 -21.79 25.36 -21.51
C LYS A 25 -22.57 26.43 -22.28
N SER A 26 -23.54 27.06 -21.64
CA SER A 26 -24.09 28.34 -22.10
C SER A 26 -23.13 29.46 -21.72
N SER A 27 -22.28 29.87 -22.66
CA SER A 27 -21.52 31.11 -22.60
C SER A 27 -22.39 32.26 -23.11
N GLN A 28 -22.87 33.11 -22.19
CA GLN A 28 -23.34 34.44 -22.53
C GLN A 28 -22.10 35.36 -22.60
N SER A 29 -21.74 35.76 -23.82
CA SER A 29 -20.78 36.83 -24.09
C SER A 29 -21.52 37.99 -24.75
N SER A 30 -21.63 39.11 -24.04
CA SER A 30 -22.10 40.38 -24.58
C SER A 30 -20.96 41.15 -25.22
N SER A 31 -21.16 41.51 -26.49
CA SER A 31 -20.69 42.71 -27.20
C SER A 31 -19.27 43.23 -26.97
N SER A 32 -18.45 43.25 -28.04
CA SER A 32 -18.01 44.52 -28.65
C SER A 32 -16.98 44.26 -29.75
N SER A 33 -17.31 44.77 -30.95
CA SER A 33 -16.46 45.27 -32.04
C SER A 33 -15.18 44.51 -32.46
N GLY A 34 -15.13 44.17 -33.76
CA GLY A 34 -13.85 43.96 -34.45
C GLY A 34 -13.86 42.98 -35.61
N ASN A 35 -14.74 43.16 -36.61
CA ASN A 35 -14.51 42.56 -37.93
C ASN A 35 -13.35 43.30 -38.60
N PHE A 36 -12.18 42.66 -38.77
CA PHE A 36 -11.15 43.15 -39.69
C PHE A 36 -10.34 41.96 -40.27
N PHE A 37 -10.74 41.59 -41.49
CA PHE A 37 -10.03 40.84 -42.55
C PHE A 37 -9.92 39.30 -42.51
N ILE A 38 -10.79 38.69 -43.32
CA ILE A 38 -10.44 37.60 -44.23
C ILE A 38 -10.19 38.23 -45.61
N THR A 39 -9.05 37.95 -46.24
CA THR A 39 -8.98 37.78 -47.70
C THR A 39 -8.04 36.61 -48.00
N ALA A 40 -8.58 35.64 -48.74
CA ALA A 40 -7.84 34.59 -49.43
C ALA A 40 -7.67 35.00 -50.90
N SER A 41 -6.80 34.27 -51.61
CA SER A 41 -6.33 34.46 -53.01
C SER A 41 -5.19 35.48 -53.08
N GLU A 42 -4.00 35.11 -53.55
CA GLU A 42 -3.75 34.85 -54.97
C GLU A 42 -2.53 33.93 -55.18
N LYS A 43 -2.63 33.02 -56.15
CA LYS A 43 -1.54 32.17 -56.63
C LYS A 43 -0.69 32.99 -57.60
N ASN A 44 0.64 32.89 -57.52
CA ASN A 44 1.48 33.00 -58.71
C ASN A 44 2.72 32.11 -58.60
N LYS A 45 2.98 31.44 -59.73
CA LYS A 45 3.88 30.31 -59.98
C LYS A 45 4.95 30.83 -60.94
N VAL A 46 6.24 30.86 -60.54
CA VAL A 46 7.36 30.98 -61.49
C VAL A 46 8.52 30.08 -61.06
N SER A 47 9.06 29.45 -62.10
CA SER A 47 10.09 28.43 -62.27
C SER A 47 11.49 28.72 -61.70
N GLY A 48 12.24 27.65 -61.41
CA GLY A 48 13.70 27.65 -61.29
C GLY A 48 14.25 26.24 -61.09
N GLU A 49 14.78 25.65 -62.15
CA GLU A 49 15.41 24.33 -62.19
C GLU A 49 16.76 24.29 -61.45
N GLY A 50 17.15 23.09 -61.00
CA GLY A 50 18.51 22.80 -60.56
C GLY A 50 18.63 21.44 -59.87
N PRO A 51 19.10 20.38 -60.55
CA PRO A 51 19.30 19.07 -59.93
C PRO A 51 20.72 18.97 -59.36
N THR A 52 20.86 18.69 -58.07
CA THR A 52 22.12 18.14 -57.54
C THR A 52 21.86 16.78 -56.92
N LYS A 53 22.09 15.74 -57.73
CA LYS A 53 22.37 14.39 -57.24
C LYS A 53 23.67 14.47 -56.42
N ARG A 54 23.61 14.19 -55.13
CA ARG A 54 24.80 13.83 -54.35
C ARG A 54 24.59 12.48 -53.68
N HIS A 55 25.64 11.68 -53.80
CA HIS A 55 25.74 10.26 -53.54
C HIS A 55 25.24 9.82 -52.16
N ASN A 56 24.50 8.70 -52.16
CA ASN A 56 24.38 7.81 -51.02
C ASN A 56 25.72 7.09 -50.79
N THR A 57 26.33 7.27 -49.62
CA THR A 57 27.12 6.23 -48.97
C THR A 57 26.82 6.22 -47.46
N PRO A 58 26.64 5.04 -46.84
CA PRO A 58 25.97 4.91 -45.56
C PRO A 58 26.96 5.08 -44.39
N ILE A 59 26.86 6.20 -43.67
CA ILE A 59 27.53 6.32 -42.38
C ILE A 59 26.56 5.80 -41.31
N LYS A 60 26.78 4.56 -40.87
CA LYS A 60 26.15 3.97 -39.69
C LYS A 60 26.54 4.77 -38.44
N LYS A 61 25.82 5.87 -38.17
CA LYS A 61 25.72 6.46 -36.84
C LYS A 61 24.45 5.91 -36.21
N SER A 62 24.58 5.06 -35.21
CA SER A 62 23.47 4.67 -34.33
C SER A 62 23.05 5.90 -33.54
N THR A 63 22.26 6.76 -34.17
CA THR A 63 21.58 7.85 -33.48
C THR A 63 20.58 7.21 -32.53
N LYS A 64 20.91 7.17 -31.24
CA LYS A 64 19.94 6.87 -30.20
C LYS A 64 18.93 8.02 -30.21
N SER A 65 17.97 7.96 -31.13
CA SER A 65 16.86 8.91 -31.20
C SER A 65 16.17 8.88 -29.84
N LYS A 66 16.23 9.99 -29.10
CA LYS A 66 15.54 10.11 -27.82
C LYS A 66 14.07 9.80 -28.08
N LYS A 67 13.50 8.89 -27.27
CA LYS A 67 12.08 8.58 -27.36
C LYS A 67 11.29 9.90 -27.28
N PRO A 68 10.33 10.14 -28.19
CA PRO A 68 9.56 11.37 -28.17
C PRO A 68 8.87 11.52 -26.82
N PHE A 69 9.06 12.68 -26.18
CA PHE A 69 8.53 12.93 -24.85
C PHE A 69 7.02 13.10 -24.90
N ASP A 70 6.30 12.17 -24.26
CA ASP A 70 4.86 12.26 -24.12
C ASP A 70 4.48 13.32 -23.07
N LYS A 71 4.21 14.54 -23.56
CA LYS A 71 3.75 15.68 -22.76
C LYS A 71 2.44 15.39 -22.01
N LYS A 72 1.58 14.49 -22.51
CA LYS A 72 0.31 14.12 -21.88
C LYS A 72 0.57 13.23 -20.67
N GLN A 73 1.41 12.20 -20.81
CA GLN A 73 1.84 11.36 -19.70
C GLN A 73 2.56 12.16 -18.63
N TRP A 74 3.42 13.11 -19.03
CA TRP A 74 4.09 13.99 -18.09
C TRP A 74 3.11 14.86 -17.30
N ARG A 75 2.12 15.47 -17.96
CA ARG A 75 1.09 16.27 -17.27
C ARG A 75 0.27 15.43 -16.30
N MET A 76 -0.12 14.21 -16.72
CA MET A 76 -0.82 13.26 -15.84
C MET A 76 0.05 12.91 -14.62
N LYS A 77 1.32 12.57 -14.83
CA LYS A 77 2.28 12.28 -13.75
C LYS A 77 2.49 13.49 -12.81
N LYS A 78 2.59 14.71 -13.35
CA LYS A 78 2.87 15.92 -12.55
C LYS A 78 1.68 16.44 -11.75
N TYR A 79 0.47 16.37 -12.30
CA TYR A 79 -0.71 17.02 -11.70
C TYR A 79 -1.75 16.04 -11.16
N SER A 80 -1.72 14.75 -11.53
CA SER A 80 -2.63 13.78 -10.95
C SER A 80 -2.29 13.52 -9.48
N LYS A 81 -3.23 13.88 -8.60
CA LYS A 81 -3.14 13.58 -7.17
C LYS A 81 -3.00 12.08 -6.90
N LYS A 82 -3.70 11.24 -7.68
CA LYS A 82 -3.61 9.78 -7.58
C LYS A 82 -2.18 9.30 -7.86
N TYR A 83 -1.55 9.83 -8.92
CA TYR A 83 -0.19 9.46 -9.28
C TYR A 83 0.82 9.84 -8.20
N LYS A 84 0.67 11.01 -7.58
CA LYS A 84 1.53 11.43 -6.45
C LYS A 84 1.38 10.53 -5.22
N LEU A 85 0.15 10.15 -4.88
CA LEU A 85 -0.12 9.22 -3.78
C LEU A 85 0.51 7.85 -4.06
N GLU A 86 0.37 7.35 -5.29
CA GLU A 86 0.94 6.09 -5.72
C GLU A 86 2.48 6.11 -5.74
N GLU A 87 3.11 7.19 -6.22
CA GLU A 87 4.57 7.35 -6.10
C GLU A 87 5.04 7.36 -4.63
N TRP A 88 4.28 8.00 -3.73
CA TRP A 88 4.60 8.04 -2.31
C TRP A 88 4.47 6.66 -1.65
N GLU A 89 3.40 5.94 -1.95
CA GLU A 89 3.22 4.56 -1.49
C GLU A 89 4.30 3.63 -2.04
N ASN A 90 4.66 3.75 -3.32
CA ASN A 90 5.70 2.95 -3.94
C ASN A 90 7.08 3.22 -3.33
N LYS A 91 7.42 4.49 -3.05
CA LYS A 91 8.64 4.84 -2.32
C LYS A 91 8.66 4.22 -0.93
N ARG A 92 7.54 4.26 -0.21
CA ARG A 92 7.42 3.64 1.12
C ARG A 92 7.59 2.13 1.06
N LYS A 93 6.92 1.45 0.13
CA LYS A 93 7.04 -0.01 -0.08
C LYS A 93 8.47 -0.39 -0.44
N LYS A 94 9.11 0.36 -1.34
CA LYS A 94 10.52 0.17 -1.70
C LYS A 94 11.43 0.28 -0.49
N HIS A 95 11.28 1.31 0.34
CA HIS A 95 12.09 1.48 1.55
C HIS A 95 11.90 0.34 2.56
N VAL A 96 10.67 -0.13 2.76
CA VAL A 96 10.40 -1.31 3.62
C VAL A 96 11.08 -2.55 3.08
N LEU A 97 11.00 -2.77 1.76
CA LEU A 97 11.62 -3.91 1.09
C LEU A 97 13.16 -3.85 1.16
N GLU A 98 13.76 -2.68 0.93
CA GLU A 98 15.21 -2.48 1.08
C GLU A 98 15.68 -2.70 2.52
N GLY A 99 14.90 -2.26 3.52
CA GLY A 99 15.17 -2.54 4.92
C GLY A 99 15.20 -4.05 5.22
N TYR A 100 14.18 -4.78 4.74
CA TYR A 100 14.10 -6.23 4.90
C TYR A 100 15.29 -6.97 4.25
N TYR A 101 15.65 -6.62 3.01
CA TYR A 101 16.80 -7.24 2.36
C TYR A 101 18.13 -6.87 3.01
N LYS A 102 18.24 -5.66 3.57
CA LYS A 102 19.42 -5.26 4.34
C LYS A 102 19.56 -6.08 5.62
N GLU A 103 18.47 -6.30 6.35
CA GLU A 103 18.44 -7.16 7.54
C GLU A 103 18.87 -8.60 7.20
N ILE A 104 18.32 -9.19 6.13
CA ILE A 104 18.74 -10.51 5.65
C ILE A 104 20.21 -10.51 5.25
N LYS A 105 20.67 -9.50 4.53
CA LYS A 105 22.07 -9.41 4.11
C LYS A 105 22.99 -9.29 5.31
N ASP A 106 22.64 -8.52 6.33
CA ASP A 106 23.44 -8.36 7.55
C ASP A 106 23.45 -9.65 8.41
N GLU A 107 22.40 -10.47 8.32
CA GLU A 107 22.33 -11.82 8.93
C GLU A 107 23.17 -12.85 8.16
N VAL A 108 23.19 -12.80 6.83
CA VAL A 108 23.88 -13.78 5.97
C VAL A 108 25.35 -13.40 5.69
N SER A 109 25.68 -12.11 5.62
CA SER A 109 26.95 -11.58 5.09
C SER A 109 27.99 -11.26 6.16
N LYS A 110 28.08 -12.05 7.23
CA LYS A 110 29.22 -11.98 8.17
C LYS A 110 30.26 -13.07 7.96
N PHE A 111 29.97 -14.07 7.13
CA PHE A 111 30.89 -15.16 6.84
C PHE A 111 30.88 -15.43 5.33
N ASP A 112 31.91 -14.94 4.63
CA ASP A 112 32.09 -15.20 3.21
C ASP A 112 32.61 -16.63 3.03
N VAL A 113 31.68 -17.60 3.10
CA VAL A 113 31.97 -19.05 2.98
C VAL A 113 32.79 -19.34 1.72
N LYS A 114 32.55 -18.59 0.63
CA LYS A 114 33.24 -18.76 -0.64
C LYS A 114 34.74 -18.46 -0.53
N LYS A 115 35.11 -17.44 0.26
CA LYS A 115 36.50 -17.04 0.50
C LYS A 115 37.29 -18.05 1.35
N ILE A 116 36.60 -18.93 2.06
CA ILE A 116 37.21 -20.01 2.84
C ILE A 116 37.52 -21.20 1.95
N TYR A 117 36.59 -21.58 1.07
CA TYR A 117 36.80 -22.64 0.09
C TYR A 117 37.89 -22.27 -0.92
N GLU A 118 38.00 -21.00 -1.30
CA GLU A 118 39.03 -20.52 -2.24
C GLU A 118 40.44 -20.41 -1.61
N LYS A 119 40.54 -20.39 -0.27
CA LYS A 119 41.82 -20.30 0.47
C LYS A 119 42.46 -21.67 0.76
N TYR A 120 41.69 -22.75 0.67
CA TYR A 120 42.12 -24.12 1.03
C TYR A 120 41.79 -25.16 -0.05
N GLY A 121 41.42 -24.73 -1.26
CA GLY A 121 40.75 -25.57 -2.26
C GLY A 121 41.62 -26.28 -3.29
N ASP A 122 42.94 -26.36 -3.10
CA ASP A 122 43.85 -27.13 -3.97
C ASP A 122 44.76 -28.04 -3.12
N GLU A 123 44.17 -28.96 -2.34
CA GLU A 123 44.84 -30.23 -2.01
C GLU A 123 43.82 -31.35 -2.20
N GLU A 124 44.12 -32.23 -3.15
CA GLU A 124 43.31 -33.37 -3.52
C GLU A 124 43.19 -34.37 -2.37
N GLY A 125 41.98 -34.91 -2.19
CA GLY A 125 41.71 -35.99 -1.26
C GLY A 125 40.32 -36.55 -1.52
N GLU A 126 40.26 -37.58 -2.36
CA GLU A 126 39.12 -38.48 -2.48
C GLU A 126 38.70 -39.01 -1.10
N ASN A 127 37.41 -38.91 -0.75
CA ASN A 127 36.76 -39.92 0.08
C ASN A 127 35.23 -39.83 -0.05
N ASP A 128 34.64 -40.86 -0.61
CA ASP A 128 33.22 -41.17 -0.50
C ASP A 128 32.83 -41.32 0.98
N ASN A 129 31.62 -40.87 1.38
CA ASN A 129 30.75 -41.57 2.34
C ASN A 129 29.49 -40.74 2.69
N ASN A 130 28.38 -41.15 2.07
CA ASN A 130 27.04 -41.39 2.65
C ASN A 130 26.79 -40.96 4.11
N LEU A 131 25.84 -40.04 4.35
CA LEU A 131 24.92 -40.15 5.50
C LEU A 131 23.61 -39.36 5.25
N ASN A 132 22.57 -40.07 4.82
CA ASN A 132 21.19 -39.62 4.91
C ASN A 132 20.75 -39.50 6.38
N GLN A 133 20.01 -38.45 6.76
CA GLN A 133 18.89 -38.50 7.73
C GLN A 133 18.25 -37.10 7.84
N ASP A 134 17.07 -36.90 7.26
CA ASP A 134 15.78 -36.91 7.98
C ASP A 134 15.66 -35.81 9.05
N MET A 135 14.73 -34.87 8.86
CA MET A 135 13.61 -34.73 9.80
C MET A 135 12.49 -33.86 9.22
N SER A 136 11.45 -34.60 8.84
CA SER A 136 10.09 -34.20 8.54
C SER A 136 9.40 -33.40 9.67
N LEU A 137 8.56 -32.45 9.23
CA LEU A 137 7.27 -31.98 9.76
C LEU A 137 6.87 -32.34 11.21
N GLN A 138 6.38 -31.32 11.93
CA GLN A 138 4.97 -31.16 12.37
C GLN A 138 4.91 -30.21 13.57
N ASN A 139 4.10 -29.15 13.49
CA ASN A 139 3.60 -28.46 14.69
C ASN A 139 2.10 -28.23 14.52
N SER A 140 1.36 -29.33 14.69
CA SER A 140 -0.03 -29.32 15.14
C SER A 140 0.02 -29.57 16.65
N SER A 141 -0.32 -28.57 17.46
CA SER A 141 -0.53 -28.77 18.89
C SER A 141 -1.61 -27.83 19.41
N ASN A 142 -2.85 -28.29 19.28
CA ASN A 142 -3.84 -28.12 20.33
C ASN A 142 -4.07 -29.53 20.88
N VAL A 143 -3.87 -29.74 22.19
CA VAL A 143 -4.53 -30.74 23.07
C VAL A 143 -3.82 -30.74 24.43
N VAL A 144 -4.52 -30.18 25.41
CA VAL A 144 -4.73 -30.69 26.77
C VAL A 144 -3.49 -31.01 27.63
N GLU A 145 -3.20 -30.08 28.53
CA GLU A 145 -2.28 -30.24 29.66
C GLU A 145 -3.01 -30.92 30.83
N SER A 146 -2.61 -32.15 31.15
CA SER A 146 -2.77 -32.69 32.50
C SER A 146 -1.69 -33.73 32.78
N ARG A 147 -1.10 -33.62 33.97
CA ARG A 147 -0.53 -34.70 34.81
C ARG A 147 0.99 -34.87 34.82
N ALA A 148 1.54 -34.37 35.92
CA ALA A 148 2.52 -34.99 36.84
C ALA A 148 3.64 -35.88 36.27
N GLU A 149 4.87 -35.39 36.49
CA GLU A 149 6.03 -36.09 37.07
C GLU A 149 6.30 -37.54 36.63
N SER A 150 7.39 -37.73 35.88
CA SER A 150 8.17 -38.97 35.90
C SER A 150 9.62 -38.66 35.53
N THR A 151 10.50 -38.97 36.46
CA THR A 151 11.95 -39.15 36.31
C THR A 151 12.27 -40.16 35.21
N GLU A 152 13.30 -39.93 34.38
CA GLU A 152 14.25 -40.98 33.97
C GLU A 152 15.48 -40.37 33.28
N ILE A 153 16.58 -41.10 33.41
CA ILE A 153 17.98 -40.69 33.27
C ILE A 153 18.44 -40.78 31.80
N SER A 154 19.05 -39.72 31.24
CA SER A 154 20.00 -39.87 30.13
C SER A 154 21.08 -38.78 30.10
N SER A 155 22.26 -39.20 29.67
CA SER A 155 23.59 -38.59 29.76
C SER A 155 23.79 -37.20 29.11
N ARG A 156 23.20 -36.14 29.68
CA ARG A 156 23.51 -34.75 29.27
C ARG A 156 23.85 -33.88 30.47
N GLY A 157 25.15 -33.56 30.56
CA GLY A 157 25.80 -32.89 31.68
C GLY A 157 24.99 -31.77 32.31
N LYS A 158 25.02 -31.74 33.65
CA LYS A 158 24.47 -30.73 34.56
C LYS A 158 24.40 -29.38 33.84
N LYS A 159 23.25 -29.02 33.27
CA LYS A 159 23.05 -27.74 32.57
C LYS A 159 23.57 -26.66 33.49
N THR A 160 24.67 -26.04 33.09
CA THR A 160 25.45 -25.16 33.95
C THR A 160 24.53 -24.02 34.43
N LYS A 161 24.85 -23.42 35.58
CA LYS A 161 24.12 -22.27 36.12
C LYS A 161 23.92 -21.17 35.05
N ALA A 162 24.87 -21.05 34.11
CA ALA A 162 24.79 -20.20 32.93
C ALA A 162 23.64 -20.56 31.97
N TYR A 163 23.46 -21.83 31.60
CA TYR A 163 22.37 -22.25 30.71
C TYR A 163 20.99 -21.99 31.32
N LYS A 164 20.82 -22.28 32.63
CA LYS A 164 19.56 -22.02 33.33
C LYS A 164 19.23 -20.51 33.33
N LYS A 165 20.24 -19.66 33.61
CA LYS A 165 20.12 -18.20 33.55
C LYS A 165 19.79 -17.69 32.15
N ALA A 166 20.43 -18.23 31.12
CA ALA A 166 20.17 -17.85 29.73
C ALA A 166 18.72 -18.18 29.32
N LYS A 167 18.20 -19.36 29.72
CA LYS A 167 16.82 -19.76 29.44
C LYS A 167 15.79 -18.85 30.12
N SER A 168 16.01 -18.48 31.38
CA SER A 168 15.10 -17.57 32.10
C SER A 168 15.09 -16.17 31.51
N GLU A 169 16.26 -15.62 31.14
CA GLU A 169 16.32 -14.31 30.48
C GLU A 169 15.64 -14.33 29.11
N PHE A 170 15.80 -15.41 28.33
CA PHE A 170 15.10 -15.55 27.06
C PHE A 170 13.58 -15.53 27.22
N GLN A 171 13.05 -16.27 28.20
CA GLN A 171 11.62 -16.26 28.51
C GLN A 171 11.13 -14.85 28.89
N ARG A 172 11.87 -14.15 29.75
CA ARG A 172 11.56 -12.77 30.15
C ARG A 172 11.52 -11.82 28.94
N ILE A 173 12.47 -11.94 28.03
CA ILE A 173 12.52 -11.13 26.79
C ILE A 173 11.32 -11.44 25.88
N GLN A 174 10.91 -12.70 25.77
CA GLN A 174 9.74 -13.08 24.97
C GLN A 174 8.44 -12.51 25.56
N GLU A 175 8.27 -12.60 26.87
CA GLU A 175 7.12 -12.03 27.58
C GLU A 175 7.05 -10.51 27.43
N GLU A 176 8.18 -9.81 27.58
CA GLU A 176 8.22 -8.36 27.40
C GLU A 176 7.86 -7.96 25.96
N LYS A 177 8.35 -8.70 24.96
CA LYS A 177 7.97 -8.50 23.55
C LYS A 177 6.47 -8.74 23.34
N LYS A 178 5.90 -9.78 23.94
CA LYS A 178 4.47 -10.09 23.87
C LYS A 178 3.64 -8.96 24.49
N ARG A 179 4.00 -8.52 25.70
CA ARG A 179 3.35 -7.40 26.38
C ARG A 179 3.36 -6.12 25.55
N LYS A 180 4.52 -5.75 24.98
CA LYS A 180 4.65 -4.58 24.09
C LYS A 180 3.75 -4.69 22.85
N ARG A 181 3.66 -5.87 22.24
CA ARG A 181 2.76 -6.11 21.08
C ARG A 181 1.29 -5.93 21.48
N GLU A 182 0.89 -6.52 22.61
CA GLU A 182 -0.48 -6.40 23.13
C GLU A 182 -0.85 -4.95 23.45
N GLU A 183 0.04 -4.20 24.08
CA GLU A 183 -0.17 -2.78 24.36
C GLU A 183 -0.36 -1.94 23.08
N ILE A 184 0.42 -2.22 22.04
CA ILE A 184 0.30 -1.54 20.74
C ILE A 184 -1.04 -1.87 20.08
N ILE A 185 -1.43 -3.15 20.10
CA ILE A 185 -2.72 -3.61 19.56
C ILE A 185 -3.87 -2.93 20.30
N ALA A 186 -3.82 -2.88 21.64
CA ALA A 186 -4.84 -2.24 22.47
C ALA A 186 -4.91 -0.72 22.23
N LYS A 187 -3.77 -0.03 22.08
CA LYS A 187 -3.74 1.40 21.72
C LYS A 187 -4.35 1.65 20.34
N LYS A 188 -4.07 0.75 19.38
CA LYS A 188 -4.60 0.82 18.02
C LYS A 188 -6.12 0.59 18.00
N SER A 189 -6.63 -0.43 18.69
CA SER A 189 -8.07 -0.71 18.74
C SER A 189 -8.82 0.44 19.41
N LYS A 190 -8.34 0.95 20.55
CA LYS A 190 -8.93 2.13 21.22
C LYS A 190 -9.02 3.34 20.29
N ARG A 191 -7.96 3.62 19.53
CA ARG A 191 -7.96 4.70 18.52
C ARG A 191 -8.99 4.45 17.43
N GLU A 192 -9.06 3.23 16.92
CA GLU A 192 -9.99 2.85 15.85
C GLU A 192 -11.45 2.95 16.32
N GLU A 193 -11.75 2.49 17.53
CA GLU A 193 -13.06 2.61 18.16
C GLU A 193 -13.47 4.07 18.34
N ALA A 194 -12.56 4.93 18.84
CA ALA A 194 -12.81 6.36 18.98
C ALA A 194 -13.12 7.03 17.63
N LEU A 195 -12.37 6.67 16.58
CA LEU A 195 -12.61 7.15 15.22
C LEU A 195 -13.95 6.67 14.66
N LYS A 196 -14.31 5.40 14.92
CA LYS A 196 -15.60 4.82 14.51
C LYS A 196 -16.76 5.55 15.17
N GLN A 197 -16.67 5.79 16.48
CA GLN A 197 -17.67 6.55 17.22
C GLN A 197 -17.78 7.99 16.72
N TYR A 198 -16.66 8.67 16.48
CA TYR A 198 -16.65 10.02 15.92
C TYR A 198 -17.34 10.08 14.56
N LYS A 199 -17.01 9.15 13.65
CA LYS A 199 -17.62 9.06 12.32
C LYS A 199 -19.13 8.79 12.41
N ALA A 200 -19.55 7.88 13.29
CA ALA A 200 -20.97 7.59 13.52
C ALA A 200 -21.72 8.84 14.03
N LYS A 201 -21.20 9.50 15.08
CA LYS A 201 -21.78 10.75 15.61
C LYS A 201 -21.85 11.85 14.55
N LYS A 202 -20.79 12.01 13.76
CA LYS A 202 -20.73 12.99 12.66
C LYS A 202 -21.79 12.69 11.60
N LEU A 203 -21.95 11.43 11.21
CA LEU A 203 -22.94 11.01 10.21
C LEU A 203 -24.37 11.24 10.73
N GLU A 204 -24.67 10.86 11.96
CA GLU A 204 -25.98 11.08 12.57
C GLU A 204 -26.31 12.58 12.68
N LYS A 205 -25.34 13.40 13.11
CA LYS A 205 -25.49 14.86 13.13
C LYS A 205 -25.75 15.42 11.73
N TYR A 206 -24.97 14.98 10.73
CA TYR A 206 -25.13 15.40 9.34
C TYR A 206 -26.51 15.00 8.80
N LYS A 207 -26.96 13.76 9.02
CA LYS A 207 -28.29 13.30 8.60
C LYS A 207 -29.38 14.21 9.15
N LYS A 208 -29.36 14.51 10.46
CA LYS A 208 -30.37 15.35 11.13
C LYS A 208 -30.40 16.78 10.59
N LEU A 209 -29.24 17.41 10.37
CA LEU A 209 -29.12 18.81 9.94
C LEU A 209 -29.44 19.03 8.46
N ASN A 210 -29.27 18.01 7.61
CA ASN A 210 -29.55 18.08 6.18
C ASN A 210 -30.98 17.66 5.82
N GLN A 211 -31.80 17.28 6.79
CA GLN A 211 -33.21 17.01 6.52
C GLN A 211 -33.89 18.29 6.06
N LYS A 212 -34.73 18.14 5.03
CA LYS A 212 -35.48 19.22 4.42
C LYS A 212 -36.98 18.89 4.42
N THR A 213 -37.80 19.92 4.47
CA THR A 213 -39.26 19.81 4.33
C THR A 213 -39.62 19.50 2.87
N LYS A 214 -40.91 19.20 2.61
CA LYS A 214 -41.43 18.98 1.25
C LYS A 214 -41.14 20.15 0.29
N LYS A 215 -40.98 21.35 0.83
CA LYS A 215 -40.66 22.58 0.08
C LYS A 215 -39.15 22.86 -0.01
N GLY A 216 -38.30 21.91 0.40
CA GLY A 216 -36.84 22.02 0.29
C GLY A 216 -36.16 22.88 1.37
N GLN A 217 -36.93 23.48 2.28
CA GLN A 217 -36.39 24.26 3.40
C GLN A 217 -35.79 23.32 4.45
N PRO A 218 -34.72 23.71 5.14
CA PRO A 218 -34.18 22.90 6.24
C PRO A 218 -35.18 22.71 7.38
N ILE A 219 -35.20 21.53 7.99
CA ILE A 219 -36.04 21.28 9.17
C ILE A 219 -35.47 22.04 10.37
N MET A 220 -36.23 23.02 10.87
CA MET A 220 -35.74 23.91 11.92
C MET A 220 -35.63 23.25 13.29
N LYS A 221 -36.50 22.30 13.61
CA LYS A 221 -36.50 21.55 14.88
C LYS A 221 -35.11 21.03 15.27
N HIS A 222 -34.42 20.33 14.36
CA HIS A 222 -33.12 19.72 14.65
C HIS A 222 -31.99 20.74 14.80
N ARG A 223 -32.05 21.85 14.04
CA ARG A 223 -31.06 22.94 14.14
C ARG A 223 -31.22 23.71 15.44
N MET A 224 -32.47 23.99 15.84
CA MET A 224 -32.79 24.65 17.10
C MET A 224 -32.33 23.83 18.31
N GLN A 225 -32.58 22.51 18.30
CA GLN A 225 -32.12 21.62 19.36
C GLN A 225 -30.59 21.65 19.51
N MET A 226 -29.86 21.68 18.39
CA MET A 226 -28.41 21.77 18.40
C MET A 226 -27.91 23.12 18.96
N LEU A 227 -28.58 24.22 18.61
CA LEU A 227 -28.24 25.55 19.12
C LEU A 227 -28.47 25.65 20.64
N LEU A 228 -29.61 25.12 21.11
CA LEU A 228 -29.92 25.05 22.53
C LEU A 228 -28.87 24.23 23.30
N GLU A 229 -28.46 23.07 22.76
CA GLU A 229 -27.38 22.26 23.34
C GLU A 229 -26.05 23.03 23.40
N GLN A 230 -25.73 23.86 22.41
CA GLN A 230 -24.52 24.70 22.42
C GLN A 230 -24.59 25.79 23.50
N ILE A 231 -25.74 26.46 23.64
CA ILE A 231 -25.96 27.48 24.67
C ILE A 231 -25.83 26.85 26.06
N GLN A 232 -26.50 25.72 26.30
CA GLN A 232 -26.42 25.02 27.59
C GLN A 232 -25.00 24.59 27.94
N LYS A 233 -24.22 24.10 26.97
CA LYS A 233 -22.80 23.75 27.18
C LYS A 233 -21.89 24.95 27.43
N SER A 234 -22.26 26.14 26.94
CA SER A 234 -21.50 27.36 27.23
C SER A 234 -21.87 27.99 28.58
N MET A 235 -23.06 27.67 29.10
CA MET A 235 -23.55 28.17 30.39
C MET A 235 -23.23 27.23 31.56
N SER A 236 -22.83 25.99 31.28
CA SER A 236 -22.35 25.00 32.24
C SER A 236 -20.83 24.98 32.29
#